data_AF-A0A5U0HE10-F1
#
_entry.id   AF-A0A5U0HE10-F1
#
_cell.length_a   1.000
_cell.length_b   1.000
_cell.length_c   1.000
_cell.angle_alpha   90.00
_cell.angle_beta   90.00
_cell.angle_gamma   90.00
#
_symmetry.space_group_name_H-M   'P 1'
#
loop_
_entity.id
_entity.type
_entity.pdbx_description
1 polymer ?
#
loop_
_entity_poly.entity_id
_entity_poly.type
_entity_poly.pdbx_seq_one_letter_code
_entity_poly.pdbx_strand_id
1 'polypeptide(L)' 'EAEETKKRLLQLATDKIAPLQDAVDLEEATDEEKARLNAWKKYRVLVNRVDTSKPEWPEAPVA' A
#
# COMPACT_ATOMS: atom_id res chain seq x y z
N GLU A 1 -7.80 9.23 16.56
CA GLU A 1 -7.10 9.91 15.45
C GLU A 1 -6.07 9.01 14.75
N ALA A 2 -5.01 8.55 15.42
CA ALA A 2 -3.99 7.70 14.78
C ALA A 2 -4.54 6.38 14.19
N GLU A 3 -5.49 5.73 14.86
CA GLU A 3 -6.17 4.54 14.32
C GLU A 3 -6.98 4.83 13.04
N GLU A 4 -7.59 6.00 12.94
CA GLU A 4 -8.30 6.41 11.72
C GLU A 4 -7.32 6.70 10.59
N THR A 5 -6.20 7.37 10.90
CA THR A 5 -5.11 7.54 9.93
C THR A 5 -4.60 6.20 9.44
N LYS A 6 -4.35 5.24 10.34
CA LYS A 6 -3.96 3.86 9.98
C LYS A 6 -4.94 3.25 8.99
N LYS A 7 -6.24 3.31 9.31
CA LYS A 7 -7.31 2.78 8.44
C LYS A 7 -7.31 3.46 7.07
N ARG A 8 -7.20 4.79 7.02
CA ARG A 8 -7.16 5.55 5.75
C ARG A 8 -5.96 5.17 4.90
N LEU A 9 -4.77 5.04 5.49
CA LEU A 9 -3.54 4.66 4.76
C LEU A 9 -3.59 3.21 4.28
N LEU A 10 -4.14 2.29 5.09
CA LEU A 10 -4.36 0.90 4.67
C LEU A 10 -5.40 0.79 3.54
N GLN A 11 -6.45 1.60 3.60
CA GLN A 11 -7.47 1.65 2.55
C GLN A 11 -6.89 2.22 1.25
N LEU A 12 -6.14 3.32 1.31
CA LEU A 12 -5.41 3.87 0.17
C LEU A 12 -4.49 2.82 -0.46
N ALA A 13 -3.70 2.11 0.35
CA ALA A 13 -2.83 1.07 -0.16
C ALA A 13 -3.62 -0.07 -0.82
N THR A 14 -4.76 -0.46 -0.24
CA THR A 14 -5.63 -1.51 -0.80
C THR A 14 -6.25 -1.07 -2.13
N ASP A 15 -6.70 0.17 -2.22
CA ASP A 15 -7.26 0.78 -3.44
C ASP A 15 -6.25 0.84 -4.59
N LYS A 16 -4.96 1.09 -4.29
CA LYS A 16 -3.88 1.03 -5.27
C LYS A 16 -3.43 -0.39 -5.60
N ILE A 17 -3.43 -1.28 -4.62
CA ILE A 17 -3.06 -2.69 -4.81
C ILE A 17 -4.06 -3.41 -5.70
N ALA A 18 -5.36 -3.16 -5.54
CA ALA A 18 -6.41 -3.87 -6.29
C ALA A 18 -6.18 -3.88 -7.81
N PRO A 19 -6.12 -2.73 -8.52
CA PRO A 19 -5.93 -2.73 -9.98
C PRO A 19 -4.55 -3.25 -10.41
N LEU A 20 -3.50 -3.02 -9.62
CA LEU A 20 -2.16 -3.55 -9.91
C LEU A 20 -2.10 -5.07 -9.74
N GLN A 21 -2.85 -5.59 -8.77
CA GLN A 21 -2.98 -7.01 -8.51
C GLN A 21 -3.81 -7.67 -9.62
N ASP A 22 -4.93 -7.06 -10.02
CA ASP A 22 -5.74 -7.52 -11.15
C ASP A 22 -4.89 -7.62 -12.44
N ALA A 23 -4.07 -6.60 -12.74
CA ALA A 23 -3.17 -6.65 -13.89
C ALA A 23 -2.13 -7.79 -13.79
N VAL A 24 -1.63 -8.09 -12.59
CA VAL A 24 -0.70 -9.21 -12.36
C VAL A 24 -1.41 -10.55 -12.51
N ASP A 25 -2.63 -10.68 -11.98
CA ASP A 25 -3.43 -11.90 -12.06
C ASP A 25 -3.91 -12.18 -13.49
N LEU A 26 -4.10 -11.15 -14.31
CA LEU A 26 -4.39 -11.24 -15.75
C LEU A 26 -3.14 -11.41 -16.62
N GLU A 27 -1.94 -11.44 -16.01
CA GLU A 27 -0.64 -11.48 -16.71
C GLU A 27 -0.39 -10.27 -17.64
N GLU A 28 -1.18 -9.21 -17.52
CA GLU A 28 -1.07 -7.97 -18.31
C GLU A 28 -0.17 -6.91 -17.66
N ALA A 29 0.23 -7.12 -16.40
CA ALA A 29 1.06 -6.17 -15.66
C ALA A 29 2.47 -6.02 -16.27
N THR A 30 2.81 -4.77 -16.56
CA THR A 30 4.17 -4.35 -16.87
C THR A 30 5.12 -4.53 -15.69
N ASP A 31 6.42 -4.55 -15.95
CA ASP A 31 7.44 -4.60 -14.89
C ASP A 31 7.33 -3.41 -13.92
N GLU A 32 6.93 -2.24 -14.41
CA GLU A 32 6.65 -1.06 -13.59
C GLU A 32 5.44 -1.28 -12.66
N GLU A 33 4.34 -1.86 -13.16
CA GLU A 33 3.18 -2.19 -12.34
C GLU A 33 3.49 -3.24 -11.29
N LYS A 34 4.30 -4.25 -11.62
CA LYS A 34 4.79 -5.26 -10.66
C LYS A 34 5.67 -4.63 -9.58
N ALA A 35 6.55 -3.69 -9.95
CA ALA A 35 7.36 -2.94 -8.99
C ALA A 35 6.50 -2.07 -8.07
N ARG A 36 5.52 -1.34 -8.64
CA ARG A 36 4.53 -0.55 -7.89
C ARG A 36 3.70 -1.42 -6.95
N LEU A 37 3.24 -2.59 -7.40
CA LEU A 37 2.46 -3.53 -6.59
C LEU A 37 3.26 -3.97 -5.36
N ASN A 38 4.53 -4.32 -5.54
CA ASN A 38 5.42 -4.68 -4.44
C ASN A 38 5.68 -3.52 -3.49
N ALA A 39 5.87 -2.30 -4.01
CA ALA A 39 6.04 -1.10 -3.19
C ALA A 39 4.80 -0.81 -2.33
N TRP A 40 3.60 -0.87 -2.92
CA TRP A 40 2.34 -0.68 -2.20
C TRP A 40 2.06 -1.80 -1.18
N LYS A 41 2.35 -3.06 -1.51
CA LYS A 41 2.27 -4.18 -0.55
C LYS A 41 3.19 -3.96 0.64
N LYS A 42 4.44 -3.54 0.41
CA LYS A 42 5.40 -3.21 1.48
C LYS A 42 4.90 -2.05 2.33
N TYR A 43 4.42 -0.98 1.69
CA TYR A 43 3.82 0.17 2.37
C TYR A 43 2.66 -0.24 3.30
N ARG A 44 1.70 -1.04 2.79
CA ARG A 44 0.57 -1.54 3.59
C ARG A 44 1.04 -2.29 4.83
N VAL A 45 2.06 -3.15 4.70
CA VAL A 45 2.64 -3.89 5.83
C VAL A 45 3.29 -2.95 6.84
N LEU A 46 4.05 -1.95 6.36
CA LEU A 46 4.68 -0.95 7.23
C LEU A 46 3.62 -0.17 8.01
N VAL A 47 2.60 0.38 7.33
CA VAL A 47 1.46 1.07 7.97
C VAL A 47 0.78 0.18 9.00
N ASN A 48 0.58 -1.11 8.69
CA ASN A 48 -0.07 -2.03 9.63
C ASN A 48 0.78 -2.29 10.88
N ARG A 49 2.11 -2.17 10.79
CA ARG A 49 3.05 -2.33 11.90
C ARG A 49 3.28 -1.05 12.71
N VAL A 50 2.86 0.11 12.22
CA VAL A 50 2.98 1.38 12.96
C VAL A 50 2.22 1.28 14.28
N ASP A 51 2.90 1.67 15.35
CA ASP A 51 2.34 1.83 16.68
C ASP A 51 1.50 3.11 16.73
N THR A 52 0.22 2.97 17.07
CA THR A 52 -0.74 4.08 17.04
C THR A 52 -0.63 5.02 18.25
N SER A 53 0.16 4.65 19.28
CA SER A 53 0.44 5.53 20.43
C SER A 53 1.57 6.53 20.14
N LYS A 54 2.47 6.20 19.20
CA LYS A 54 3.51 7.10 18.65
C LYS A 54 3.68 6.86 17.15
N PRO A 55 2.75 7.38 16.33
CA PRO A 55 2.69 6.99 14.93
C PRO A 55 3.82 7.62 14.11
N GLU A 56 4.69 6.77 13.57
CA GLU A 56 5.63 7.12 12.50
C GLU A 56 5.14 6.51 11.18
N TRP A 57 4.39 7.29 10.41
CA TRP A 57 3.80 6.81 9.17
C TRP A 57 4.86 6.71 8.07
N PRO A 58 4.95 5.56 7.37
CA PRO A 58 5.82 5.46 6.21
C PRO A 58 5.36 6.42 5.10
N GLU A 59 6.28 6.82 4.22
CA GLU A 59 5.95 7.58 3.02
C GLU A 59 5.28 6.68 1.98
N ALA A 60 4.23 7.21 1.35
CA ALA A 60 3.55 6.50 0.28
C ALA A 60 4.49 6.37 -0.93
N PRO A 61 4.56 5.20 -1.58
CA PRO A 61 5.35 5.06 -2.79
C PRO A 61 4.77 5.97 -3.88
N VAL A 62 5.65 6.72 -4.54
CA VAL A 62 5.29 7.50 -5.72
C VAL A 62 4.92 6.54 -6.84
N ALA A 63 3.74 6.78 -7.43
CA ALA A 63 3.28 6.09 -8.63
C ALA A 63 4.17 6.52 -9.80
#